data_AF-A0A916TWB0-F1
#
_entry.id   AF-A0A916TWB0-F1
#
_cell.length_a   1.000
_cell.length_b   1.000
_cell.length_c   1.000
_cell.angle_alpha   90.00
_cell.angle_beta   90.00
_cell.angle_gamma   90.00
#
_symmetry.space_group_name_H-M   'P 1'
#
loop_
_entity.id
_entity.type
_entity.pdbx_description
1 polymer ?
#
loop_
_entity_poly.entity_id
_entity_poly.type
_entity_poly.pdbx_seq_one_letter_code
_entity_poly.pdbx_strand_id
1 'polypeptide(L)'
;MREDNDDVIVERLQLRCPRPPFVPSGPDVVDMRTIIHWHPGQVITFRIDMAPAGQDFPADESFKFYHIATPADEARTHYFMGLRCAGPKDPRADEAMRLTQVNVIENEDGPMLEAIDRIMEGRELMEMRPLVLPVDKGAMRVRRVMKRLLAVEAGAEHSAAAGAGHPASAEV
;
A
#
# COMPACT_ATOMS: atom_id res chain seq x y z
N MET A 1 -0.18 -15.04 1.87
CA MET A 1 0.50 -14.11 0.94
C MET A 1 0.74 -14.84 -0.37
N ARG A 2 0.38 -14.21 -1.48
CA ARG A 2 0.58 -14.70 -2.86
C ARG A 2 1.17 -13.56 -3.71
N GLU A 3 1.95 -13.92 -4.72
CA GLU A 3 2.38 -13.03 -5.80
C GLU A 3 1.71 -13.52 -7.09
N ASP A 4 1.14 -12.63 -7.90
CA ASP A 4 0.39 -12.95 -9.12
C ASP A 4 0.62 -11.84 -10.14
N ASN A 5 1.28 -12.11 -11.27
CA ASN A 5 1.61 -11.10 -12.31
C ASN A 5 2.18 -9.78 -11.76
N ASP A 6 3.22 -9.86 -10.91
CA ASP A 6 3.83 -8.75 -10.17
C ASP A 6 2.98 -8.15 -9.03
N ASP A 7 1.69 -8.44 -8.94
CA ASP A 7 0.89 -8.07 -7.77
C ASP A 7 1.31 -8.84 -6.52
N VAL A 8 1.13 -8.21 -5.36
CA VAL A 8 1.40 -8.82 -4.04
C VAL A 8 0.16 -8.75 -3.18
N ILE A 9 -0.41 -9.92 -2.86
CA ILE A 9 -1.59 -10.06 -2.00
C ILE A 9 -1.19 -10.63 -0.65
N VAL A 10 -1.52 -9.93 0.43
CA VAL A 10 -1.35 -10.36 1.81
C VAL A 10 -2.72 -10.47 2.45
N GLU A 11 -3.00 -11.63 3.04
CA GLU A 11 -4.21 -11.86 3.82
C GLU A 11 -3.82 -12.13 5.27
N ARG A 12 -4.56 -11.54 6.20
CA ARG A 12 -4.46 -11.77 7.63
C ARG A 12 -5.85 -12.01 8.20
N LEU A 13 -6.00 -13.15 8.85
CA LEU A 13 -7.19 -13.49 9.64
C LEU A 13 -6.87 -13.28 11.12
N GLN A 14 -7.76 -12.58 11.82
CA GLN A 14 -7.72 -12.37 13.25
C GLN A 14 -9.02 -12.92 13.83
N LEU A 15 -8.92 -13.99 14.61
CA LEU A 15 -10.07 -14.60 15.25
C LEU A 15 -10.25 -14.01 16.65
N ARG A 16 -11.51 -13.78 17.02
CA ARG A 16 -11.95 -13.33 18.34
C ARG A 16 -11.19 -12.08 18.82
N CYS A 17 -10.94 -11.15 17.91
CA CYS A 17 -10.28 -9.89 18.21
C CYS A 17 -11.28 -8.82 18.69
N PRO A 18 -10.83 -7.80 19.43
CA PRO A 18 -11.67 -6.65 19.75
C PRO A 18 -12.19 -5.99 18.46
N ARG A 19 -13.44 -5.54 18.48
CA ARG A 19 -13.99 -4.72 17.40
C ARG A 19 -13.11 -3.49 17.16
N PRO A 20 -12.72 -3.19 15.92
CA PRO A 20 -11.91 -2.01 15.63
C PRO A 20 -12.59 -0.72 16.10
N PRO A 21 -11.84 0.24 16.68
CA PRO A 21 -12.42 1.47 17.22
C PRO A 21 -13.20 2.32 16.21
N PHE A 22 -12.86 2.24 14.92
CA PHE A 22 -13.54 2.98 13.85
C PHE A 22 -14.90 2.40 13.46
N VAL A 23 -15.25 1.19 13.93
CA VAL A 23 -16.59 0.62 13.74
C VAL A 23 -17.45 1.08 14.92
N PRO A 24 -18.49 1.91 14.73
CA PRO A 24 -19.17 2.59 15.85
C PRO A 24 -20.07 1.67 16.69
N SER A 25 -20.54 0.55 16.12
CA SER A 25 -21.53 -0.33 16.76
C SER A 25 -21.33 -1.79 16.37
N GLY A 26 -21.92 -2.70 17.13
CA GLY A 26 -21.85 -4.15 16.91
C GLY A 26 -21.25 -4.88 18.12
N PRO A 27 -21.01 -6.19 18.01
CA PRO A 27 -20.41 -6.97 19.09
C PRO A 27 -18.99 -6.49 19.40
N ASP A 28 -18.57 -6.62 20.66
CA ASP A 28 -17.23 -6.20 21.09
C ASP A 28 -16.12 -7.17 20.64
N VAL A 29 -16.49 -8.41 20.31
CA VAL A 29 -15.58 -9.45 19.83
C VAL A 29 -16.01 -9.91 18.45
N VAL A 30 -15.09 -9.82 17.50
CA VAL A 30 -15.30 -10.09 16.08
C VAL A 30 -14.22 -11.00 15.52
N ASP A 31 -14.53 -11.69 14.43
CA ASP A 31 -13.52 -12.19 13.52
C ASP A 31 -13.30 -11.13 12.43
N MET A 32 -12.04 -10.91 12.05
CA MET A 32 -11.66 -9.90 11.07
C MET A 32 -10.68 -10.48 10.06
N ARG A 33 -10.98 -10.30 8.77
CA ARG A 33 -10.11 -10.65 7.67
C ARG A 33 -9.66 -9.37 6.95
N THR A 34 -8.36 -9.14 6.96
CA THR A 34 -7.68 -8.06 6.25
C THR A 34 -7.03 -8.62 4.99
N ILE A 35 -7.34 -8.05 3.84
CA ILE A 35 -6.73 -8.39 2.55
C ILE A 35 -6.12 -7.12 1.98
N ILE A 36 -4.80 -7.09 1.89
CA ILE A 36 -4.03 -6.00 1.27
C ILE A 36 -3.54 -6.51 -0.07
N HIS A 37 -3.86 -5.77 -1.12
CA HIS A 37 -3.43 -6.03 -2.48
C HIS A 37 -2.60 -4.83 -2.95
N TRP A 38 -1.30 -5.05 -3.08
CA TRP A 38 -0.40 -4.10 -3.70
C TRP A 38 -0.28 -4.43 -5.19
N HIS A 39 -0.41 -3.39 -6.01
CA HIS A 39 -0.21 -3.43 -7.46
C HIS A 39 1.04 -2.62 -7.81
N PRO A 40 1.74 -2.95 -8.92
CA PRO A 40 2.83 -2.13 -9.45
C PRO A 40 2.45 -0.65 -9.57
N GLY A 41 3.41 0.24 -9.32
CA GLY A 41 3.18 1.69 -9.28
C GLY A 41 2.67 2.23 -7.93
N GLN A 42 2.87 1.48 -6.83
CA GLN A 42 2.49 1.88 -5.47
C GLN A 42 0.99 2.17 -5.28
N VAL A 43 0.16 1.34 -5.91
CA VAL A 43 -1.29 1.33 -5.70
C VAL A 43 -1.63 0.21 -4.74
N ILE A 44 -2.29 0.53 -3.63
CA ILE A 44 -2.72 -0.43 -2.62
C ILE A 44 -4.24 -0.37 -2.52
N THR A 45 -4.88 -1.53 -2.75
CA THR A 45 -6.27 -1.74 -2.36
C THR A 45 -6.31 -2.60 -1.10
N PHE A 46 -7.04 -2.14 -0.11
CA PHE A 46 -7.12 -2.78 1.20
C PHE A 46 -8.57 -3.04 1.55
N ARG A 47 -8.89 -4.29 1.89
CA ARG A 47 -10.22 -4.73 2.28
C ARG A 47 -10.23 -5.26 3.70
N ILE A 48 -11.20 -4.82 4.48
CA ILE A 48 -11.52 -5.40 5.79
C ILE A 48 -12.91 -6.02 5.71
N ASP A 49 -12.96 -7.33 5.90
CA ASP A 49 -14.19 -8.08 6.14
C ASP A 49 -14.28 -8.36 7.64
N MET A 50 -15.47 -8.26 8.22
CA MET A 50 -15.69 -8.45 9.64
C MET A 50 -17.03 -9.13 9.90
N ALA A 51 -17.08 -10.00 10.91
CA ALA A 51 -18.30 -10.67 11.36
C ALA A 51 -18.26 -10.87 12.88
N PRO A 52 -19.40 -11.09 13.55
CA PRO A 52 -19.40 -11.61 14.91
C PRO A 52 -18.56 -12.88 15.00
N ALA A 53 -17.84 -13.07 16.11
CA ALA A 53 -16.92 -14.20 16.25
C ALA A 53 -17.61 -15.56 16.01
N GLY A 54 -17.00 -16.38 15.16
CA GLY A 54 -17.52 -17.69 14.76
C GLY A 54 -18.61 -17.66 13.68
N GLN A 55 -18.93 -16.50 13.11
CA GLN A 55 -19.85 -16.37 11.98
C GLN A 55 -19.10 -16.15 10.66
N ASP A 56 -19.79 -16.45 9.56
CA ASP A 56 -19.26 -16.22 8.21
C ASP A 56 -19.16 -14.72 7.88
N PHE A 57 -18.14 -14.36 7.10
CA PHE A 57 -17.98 -13.00 6.61
C PHE A 57 -19.08 -12.67 5.58
N PRO A 58 -19.82 -11.56 5.74
CA PRO A 58 -20.79 -11.11 4.75
C PRO A 58 -20.08 -10.78 3.42
N ALA A 59 -20.68 -11.18 2.30
CA ALA A 59 -20.05 -11.04 0.98
C ALA A 59 -19.92 -9.58 0.50
N ASP A 60 -20.90 -8.73 0.83
CA ASP A 60 -21.02 -7.37 0.29
C ASP A 60 -20.75 -6.25 1.31
N GLU A 61 -20.45 -6.62 2.55
CA GLU A 61 -20.20 -5.69 3.65
C GLU A 61 -18.71 -5.69 4.01
N SER A 62 -17.95 -4.89 3.26
CA SER A 62 -16.52 -4.67 3.51
C SER A 62 -16.17 -3.19 3.51
N PHE A 63 -15.20 -2.83 4.35
CA PHE A 63 -14.49 -1.56 4.23
C PHE A 63 -13.44 -1.71 3.13
N LYS A 64 -13.46 -0.82 2.16
CA LYS A 64 -12.50 -0.80 1.05
C LYS A 64 -11.72 0.51 1.08
N PHE A 65 -10.43 0.40 1.32
CA PHE A 65 -9.49 1.51 1.32
C PHE A 65 -8.66 1.48 0.04
N TYR A 66 -8.27 2.67 -0.39
CA TYR A 66 -7.43 2.90 -1.55
C TYR A 66 -6.30 3.81 -1.10
N HIS A 67 -5.06 3.38 -1.28
CA HIS A 67 -3.87 4.16 -0.93
C HIS A 67 -2.92 4.15 -2.12
N ILE A 68 -2.61 5.32 -2.65
CA ILE A 68 -1.79 5.48 -3.85
C ILE A 68 -0.68 6.46 -3.53
N ALA A 69 0.56 6.05 -3.72
CA ALA A 69 1.72 6.91 -3.56
C ALA A 69 2.36 7.17 -4.93
N THR A 70 2.55 8.44 -5.29
CA THR A 70 3.19 8.83 -6.56
C THR A 70 4.35 9.75 -6.26
N PRO A 71 5.59 9.37 -6.62
CA PRO A 71 6.75 10.25 -6.47
C PRO A 71 6.52 11.59 -7.20
N ALA A 72 6.80 12.70 -6.53
CA ALA A 72 6.85 14.02 -7.13
C ALA A 72 8.28 14.36 -7.55
N ASP A 73 9.25 14.00 -6.69
CA ASP A 73 10.69 14.02 -6.94
C ASP A 73 11.39 13.04 -5.98
N GLU A 74 12.72 13.14 -5.84
CA GLU A 74 13.54 12.26 -5.00
C GLU A 74 13.16 12.30 -3.51
N ALA A 75 12.64 13.42 -3.00
CA ALA A 75 12.37 13.64 -1.57
C ALA A 75 10.88 13.83 -1.26
N ARG A 76 10.01 13.92 -2.27
CA ARG A 76 8.58 14.22 -2.10
C ARG A 76 7.71 13.20 -2.81
N THR A 77 6.62 12.82 -2.15
CA THR A 77 5.62 11.89 -2.68
C THR A 77 4.22 12.47 -2.46
N HIS A 78 3.38 12.40 -3.49
CA HIS A 78 1.95 12.65 -3.36
C HIS A 78 1.24 11.39 -2.89
N TYR A 79 0.47 11.51 -1.82
CA TYR A 79 -0.27 10.39 -1.24
C TYR A 79 -1.78 10.63 -1.37
N PHE A 80 -2.43 9.80 -2.16
CA PHE A 80 -3.87 9.83 -2.39
C PHE A 80 -4.52 8.70 -1.61
N MET A 81 -5.56 9.03 -0.84
CA MET A 81 -6.28 8.06 -0.02
C MET A 81 -7.79 8.15 -0.25
N GLY A 82 -8.48 7.05 -0.05
CA GLY A 82 -9.93 7.00 -0.07
C GLY A 82 -10.47 5.79 0.65
N LEU A 83 -11.70 5.90 1.14
CA LEU A 83 -12.44 4.81 1.78
C LEU A 83 -13.84 4.72 1.17
N ARG A 84 -14.31 3.49 0.99
CA ARG A 84 -15.69 3.15 0.68
C ARG A 84 -16.19 2.14 1.70
N CYS A 85 -17.20 2.52 2.46
CA CYS A 85 -17.95 1.62 3.34
C CYS A 85 -19.29 1.21 2.70
N ALA A 86 -19.83 0.07 3.13
CA ALA A 86 -21.23 -0.27 2.86
C ALA A 86 -22.15 0.53 3.79
N GLY A 87 -23.37 0.84 3.35
CA GLY A 87 -24.36 1.56 4.15
C GLY A 87 -25.10 2.66 3.38
N PRO A 88 -26.04 3.35 4.06
CA PRO A 88 -26.74 4.48 3.48
C PRO A 88 -25.78 5.65 3.21
N LYS A 89 -26.11 6.48 2.22
CA LYS A 89 -25.37 7.72 1.94
C LYS A 89 -25.64 8.71 3.07
N ASP A 90 -24.60 9.09 3.81
CA ASP A 90 -24.66 10.10 4.86
C ASP A 90 -23.48 11.07 4.73
N PRO A 91 -23.70 12.28 4.20
CA PRO A 91 -22.63 13.28 4.04
C PRO A 91 -21.91 13.65 5.34
N ARG A 92 -22.57 13.54 6.50
CA ARG A 92 -21.93 13.83 7.79
C ARG A 92 -20.96 12.72 8.18
N ALA A 93 -21.34 11.46 7.95
CA ALA A 93 -20.46 10.32 8.16
C ALA A 93 -19.27 10.36 7.20
N ASP A 94 -19.51 10.69 5.92
CA ASP A 94 -18.46 10.83 4.91
C ASP A 94 -17.44 11.90 5.31
N GLU A 95 -17.90 13.07 5.76
CA GLU A 95 -17.00 14.16 6.19
C GLU A 95 -16.24 13.81 7.48
N ALA A 96 -16.90 13.21 8.46
CA ALA A 96 -16.24 12.76 9.69
C ALA A 96 -15.14 11.72 9.37
N MET A 97 -15.40 10.81 8.44
CA MET A 97 -14.45 9.81 7.98
C MET A 97 -13.28 10.41 7.20
N ARG A 98 -13.55 11.42 6.36
CA ARG A 98 -12.50 12.18 5.65
C ARG A 98 -11.57 12.87 6.64
N LEU A 99 -12.12 13.58 7.63
CA LEU A 99 -11.34 14.26 8.66
C LEU A 99 -10.54 13.28 9.52
N THR A 100 -11.11 12.11 9.84
CA THR A 100 -10.41 11.06 10.58
C THR A 100 -9.19 10.56 9.81
N GLN A 101 -9.34 10.26 8.52
CA GLN A 101 -8.21 9.80 7.69
C GLN A 101 -7.11 10.86 7.57
N VAL A 102 -7.48 12.13 7.35
CA VAL A 102 -6.52 13.24 7.32
C VAL A 102 -5.78 13.34 8.66
N ASN A 103 -6.49 13.27 9.78
CA ASN A 103 -5.88 13.33 11.10
C ASN A 103 -4.89 12.19 11.35
N VAL A 104 -5.23 10.95 10.96
CA VAL A 104 -4.32 9.79 11.09
C VAL A 104 -3.04 10.03 10.29
N ILE A 105 -3.14 10.51 9.06
CA ILE A 105 -1.94 10.76 8.24
C ILE A 105 -1.12 11.94 8.79
N GLU A 106 -1.75 13.04 9.17
CA GLU A 106 -1.04 14.22 9.67
C GLU A 106 -0.39 14.00 11.04
N ASN A 107 -0.99 13.19 11.90
CA ASN A 107 -0.57 13.08 13.31
C ASN A 107 0.05 11.72 13.67
N GLU A 108 -0.12 10.69 12.85
CA GLU A 108 0.42 9.34 13.12
C GLU A 108 1.42 8.92 12.04
N ASP A 109 0.97 8.66 10.82
CA ASP A 109 1.81 8.06 9.77
C ASP A 109 2.84 9.05 9.19
N GLY A 110 2.44 10.29 8.93
CA GLY A 110 3.29 11.33 8.35
C GLY A 110 4.54 11.60 9.19
N PRO A 111 4.40 11.97 10.48
CA PRO A 111 5.54 12.18 11.37
C PRO A 111 6.44 10.95 11.52
N MET A 112 5.86 9.74 11.49
CA MET A 112 6.63 8.49 11.50
C MET A 112 7.47 8.33 10.22
N LEU A 113 6.90 8.59 9.04
CA LEU A 113 7.62 8.53 7.77
C LEU A 113 8.73 9.60 7.67
N GLU A 114 8.47 10.82 8.13
CA GLU A 114 9.48 11.89 8.20
C GLU A 114 10.64 11.54 9.15
N ALA A 115 10.34 10.88 10.27
CA ALA A 115 11.37 10.40 11.17
C ALA A 115 12.21 9.28 10.54
N ILE A 116 11.57 8.35 9.81
CA ILE A 116 12.25 7.30 9.05
C ILE A 116 13.18 7.92 8.00
N ASP A 117 12.69 8.87 7.19
CA ASP A 117 13.48 9.55 6.17
C ASP A 117 14.73 10.23 6.76
N ARG A 118 14.55 10.95 7.88
CA ARG A 118 15.66 11.59 8.61
C ARG A 118 16.68 10.59 9.15
N ILE A 119 16.25 9.42 9.61
CA ILE A 119 17.15 8.34 10.08
C ILE A 119 17.87 7.68 8.90
N MET A 120 17.19 7.56 7.76
CA MET A 120 17.76 6.96 6.56
C MET A 120 18.84 7.86 5.95
N GLU A 121 18.71 9.19 6.04
CA GLU A 121 19.69 10.16 5.52
C GLU A 121 20.04 9.91 4.04
N GLY A 122 19.03 9.55 3.23
CA GLY A 122 19.21 9.20 1.83
C GLY A 122 19.84 7.83 1.55
N ARG A 123 20.15 7.01 2.57
CA ARG A 123 20.60 5.63 2.39
C ARG A 123 19.45 4.72 1.97
N GLU A 124 19.76 3.67 1.23
CA GLU A 124 18.77 2.64 0.91
C GLU A 124 18.45 1.78 2.14
N LEU A 125 17.16 1.48 2.37
CA LEU A 125 16.72 0.81 3.61
C LEU A 125 17.49 -0.48 3.89
N MET A 126 17.77 -1.29 2.86
CA MET A 126 18.42 -2.58 3.05
C MET A 126 19.92 -2.48 3.34
N GLU A 127 20.57 -1.35 3.01
CA GLU A 127 21.95 -1.06 3.39
C GLU A 127 22.08 -0.88 4.90
N MET A 128 21.01 -0.40 5.54
CA MET A 128 20.93 -0.22 6.99
C MET A 128 20.71 -1.54 7.76
N ARG A 129 20.50 -2.66 7.05
CA ARG A 129 20.31 -4.01 7.62
C ARG A 129 19.24 -4.04 8.74
N PRO A 130 18.00 -3.61 8.45
CA PRO A 130 16.94 -3.55 9.46
C PRO A 130 16.62 -4.95 10.01
N LEU A 131 16.15 -5.00 11.25
CA LEU A 131 15.59 -6.21 11.80
C LEU A 131 14.24 -6.49 11.12
N VAL A 132 14.20 -7.49 10.23
CA VAL A 132 12.99 -7.90 9.52
C VAL A 132 12.20 -8.90 10.37
N LEU A 133 10.94 -8.58 10.64
CA LEU A 133 10.02 -9.41 11.41
C LEU A 133 9.10 -10.23 10.48
N PRO A 134 8.43 -11.28 10.99
CA PRO A 134 7.49 -12.06 10.19
C PRO A 134 6.36 -11.24 9.56
N VAL A 135 5.97 -10.14 10.20
CA VAL A 135 4.92 -9.22 9.72
C VAL A 135 5.36 -8.44 8.47
N ASP A 136 6.67 -8.28 8.24
CA ASP A 136 7.22 -7.50 7.12
C ASP A 136 7.27 -8.29 5.80
N LYS A 137 6.85 -9.56 5.80
CA LYS A 137 6.95 -10.45 4.64
C LYS A 137 6.31 -9.86 3.39
N GLY A 138 5.20 -9.14 3.53
CA GLY A 138 4.52 -8.44 2.44
C GLY A 138 5.36 -7.30 1.86
N ALA A 139 5.84 -6.38 2.70
CA ALA A 139 6.67 -5.26 2.28
C ALA A 139 8.00 -5.73 1.63
N MET A 140 8.62 -6.77 2.19
CA MET A 140 9.83 -7.39 1.61
C MET A 140 9.57 -8.07 0.27
N ARG A 141 8.35 -8.54 0.03
CA ARG A 141 7.97 -9.05 -1.28
C ARG A 141 7.80 -7.91 -2.28
N VAL A 142 7.07 -6.85 -1.92
CA VAL A 142 6.89 -5.65 -2.74
C VAL A 142 8.24 -5.06 -3.17
N ARG A 143 9.20 -4.91 -2.24
CA ARG A 143 10.55 -4.40 -2.57
C ARG A 143 11.28 -5.23 -3.62
N ARG A 144 11.13 -6.56 -3.57
CA ARG A 144 11.75 -7.45 -4.57
C ARG A 144 11.10 -7.31 -5.94
N VAL A 145 9.78 -7.18 -6.00
CA VAL A 145 9.06 -6.91 -7.25
C VAL A 145 9.48 -5.57 -7.83
N MET A 146 9.48 -4.49 -7.04
CA MET A 146 9.92 -3.16 -7.48
C MET A 146 11.35 -3.19 -8.03
N LYS A 147 12.28 -3.87 -7.35
CA LYS A 147 13.67 -4.01 -7.84
C LYS A 147 13.73 -4.73 -9.20
N ARG A 148 12.89 -5.74 -9.42
CA ARG A 148 12.79 -6.45 -10.71
C ARG A 148 12.25 -5.51 -11.80
N LEU A 149 11.18 -4.78 -11.53
CA LEU A 149 10.55 -3.86 -12.48
C LEU A 149 11.51 -2.73 -12.89
N LEU A 150 12.17 -2.09 -11.92
CA LEU A 150 13.17 -1.04 -12.19
C LEU A 150 14.35 -1.56 -13.01
N ALA A 151 14.80 -2.80 -12.77
CA ALA A 151 15.87 -3.41 -13.57
C ALA A 151 15.44 -3.67 -15.02
N VAL A 152 14.17 -4.03 -15.25
CA VAL A 152 13.60 -4.19 -16.60
C VAL A 152 13.52 -2.84 -17.30
N GLU A 153 13.04 -1.80 -16.63
CA GLU A 153 12.97 -0.44 -17.16
C GLU A 153 14.36 0.07 -17.57
N ALA A 154 15.36 -0.04 -16.68
CA ALA A 154 16.73 0.36 -16.96
C ALA A 154 17.37 -0.41 -18.14
N GLY A 155 17.07 -1.72 -18.27
CA GLY A 155 17.55 -2.54 -19.39
C GLY A 155 16.89 -2.20 -20.73
N ALA A 156 15.62 -1.80 -20.70
CA ALA A 156 14.88 -1.34 -21.87
C ALA A 156 15.40 0.03 -22.36
N GLU A 157 15.67 0.96 -21.45
CA GLU A 157 16.27 2.26 -21.76
C GLU A 157 17.67 2.12 -22.35
N HIS A 158 18.50 1.22 -21.80
CA HIS A 158 19.83 0.94 -22.33
C HIS A 158 19.77 0.39 -23.77
N SER A 159 18.78 -0.47 -24.05
CA SER A 159 18.59 -1.05 -25.39
C SER A 159 18.05 -0.04 -26.39
N ALA A 160 17.16 0.87 -25.95
CA ALA A 160 16.63 1.96 -26.78
C ALA A 160 17.71 3.01 -27.12
N ALA A 161 18.57 3.35 -26.16
CA ALA A 161 19.69 4.27 -26.37
C ALA A 161 20.76 3.68 -27.31
N ALA A 162 21.02 2.37 -27.26
CA ALA A 162 21.94 1.69 -28.17
C ALA A 162 21.43 1.62 -29.63
N GLY A 163 20.11 1.59 -29.83
CA GLY A 163 19.48 1.60 -31.16
C GLY A 163 19.44 2.97 -31.85
N ALA A 164 19.67 4.06 -31.11
CA ALA A 164 19.65 5.44 -31.63
C ALA A 164 21.04 5.95 -32.10
N GLY A 165 22.05 5.09 -32.14
CA GLY A 165 23.37 5.39 -32.70
C GLY A 165 23.33 5.62 -34.21
N HIS A 166 23.32 6.90 -34.59
CA HIS A 166 23.57 7.53 -35.90
C HIS A 166 23.92 6.60 -37.10
N PRO A 167 23.13 6.56 -38.19
CA PRO A 167 23.61 5.98 -39.45
C PRO A 167 24.73 6.90 -39.98
N ALA A 168 25.96 6.38 -39.98
CA ALA A 168 27.08 7.04 -40.63
C ALA A 168 26.68 7.42 -42.06
N SER A 169 26.65 8.72 -42.34
CA SER A 169 26.46 9.24 -43.68
C SER A 169 27.65 8.78 -44.53
N ALA A 170 27.39 7.85 -45.45
CA ALA A 170 28.32 7.54 -46.52
C ALA A 170 28.17 8.64 -47.57
N GLU A 171 29.14 9.54 -47.61
CA GLU A 171 29.36 10.45 -48.73
C GLU A 171 30.68 10.09 -49.43
N VAL A 172 30.56 10.08 -50.77
CA VAL A 172 31.56 9.97 -51.85
C VAL A 172 32.03 8.57 -52.24
#